data_AF-A0A221K4J4-F1
#
_entry.id   AF-A0A221K4J4-F1
#
_cell.length_a   1.000
_cell.length_b   1.000
_cell.length_c   1.000
_cell.angle_alpha   90.00
_cell.angle_beta   90.00
_cell.angle_gamma   90.00
#
_symmetry.space_group_name_H-M   'P 1'
#
loop_
_entity.id
_entity.type
_entity.pdbx_description
1 polymer ?
#
loop_
_entity_poly.entity_id
_entity_poly.type
_entity_poly.pdbx_seq_one_letter_code
_entity_poly.pdbx_strand_id
1 'polypeptide(L)'
;MKTINLATKLAQFSTHWDPHVVADYNDNDVMVVKFQGEFPFHMHADTDDFFLVLEGEMVMDLEDAEHRVSAGELFIVPRGVTHRPRAEMECKVLLIEPKGVPNTGDPATAAPKPRI
;
A
#
# COMPACT_ATOMS: atom_id res chain seq x y z
N MET A 1 18.07 17.33 6.49
CA MET A 1 17.67 15.91 6.44
C MET A 1 17.35 15.46 7.85
N LYS A 2 16.21 14.80 8.08
CA LYS A 2 15.80 14.25 9.38
C LYS A 2 15.34 12.81 9.18
N THR A 3 15.60 11.96 10.17
CA THR A 3 15.09 10.58 10.19
C THR A 3 13.57 10.58 10.28
N ILE A 4 12.91 9.68 9.57
CA ILE A 4 11.46 9.48 9.64
C ILE A 4 11.20 8.23 10.46
N ASN A 5 10.39 8.36 11.50
CA ASN A 5 9.91 7.22 12.27
C ASN A 5 8.53 6.81 11.73
N LEU A 6 8.45 5.65 11.09
CA LEU A 6 7.22 5.16 10.46
C LEU A 6 6.11 4.91 11.48
N ALA A 7 6.44 4.40 12.67
CA ALA A 7 5.45 4.19 13.74
C ALA A 7 4.84 5.53 14.20
N THR A 8 5.65 6.58 14.31
CA THR A 8 5.16 7.94 14.61
C THR A 8 4.24 8.46 13.50
N LYS A 9 4.54 8.19 12.22
CA LYS A 9 3.68 8.61 11.09
C LYS A 9 2.35 7.84 11.06
N LEU A 10 2.40 6.52 11.24
CA LEU A 10 1.22 5.65 11.34
C LEU A 10 0.30 5.99 12.53
N ALA A 11 0.83 6.60 13.58
CA ALA A 11 0.04 7.06 14.73
C ALA A 11 -0.74 8.37 14.47
N GLN A 12 -0.50 9.06 13.35
CA GLN A 12 -1.15 10.34 13.04
C GLN A 12 -2.54 10.20 12.41
N PHE A 13 -2.90 9.00 11.96
CA PHE A 13 -4.18 8.74 11.30
C PHE A 13 -4.75 7.38 11.73
N SER A 14 -6.06 7.21 11.57
CA SER A 14 -6.79 5.96 11.86
C SER A 14 -7.64 5.48 10.68
N THR A 15 -7.53 6.15 9.53
CA THR A 15 -8.19 5.77 8.28
C THR A 15 -7.49 4.56 7.67
N HIS A 16 -8.20 3.89 6.76
CA HIS A 16 -7.75 2.70 6.08
C HIS A 16 -7.82 2.90 4.57
N TRP A 17 -6.93 2.23 3.84
CA TRP A 17 -6.84 2.21 2.38
C TRP A 17 -6.42 3.51 1.68
N ASP A 18 -6.24 4.60 2.43
CA ASP A 18 -5.70 5.88 1.97
C ASP A 18 -4.20 6.02 2.31
N PRO A 19 -3.30 5.90 1.31
CA PRO A 19 -1.86 6.03 1.55
C PRO A 19 -1.47 7.45 1.96
N HIS A 20 -0.55 7.58 2.90
CA HIS A 20 -0.02 8.86 3.34
C HIS A 20 1.46 8.98 2.99
N VAL A 21 1.82 10.04 2.25
CA VAL A 21 3.21 10.29 1.81
C VAL A 21 4.06 10.74 2.99
N VAL A 22 5.15 10.03 3.26
CA VAL A 22 6.08 10.35 4.36
C VAL A 22 7.43 10.85 3.86
N ALA A 23 7.84 10.47 2.64
CA ALA A 23 9.09 10.92 2.02
C ALA A 23 9.02 10.84 0.50
N ASP A 24 9.99 11.49 -0.15
CA ASP A 24 10.26 11.36 -1.58
C ASP A 24 11.55 10.57 -1.79
N TYR A 25 11.57 9.67 -2.77
CA TYR A 25 12.78 8.96 -3.22
C TYR A 25 12.87 8.98 -4.75
N ASN A 26 13.74 9.85 -5.28
CA ASN A 26 13.75 10.21 -6.69
C ASN A 26 12.34 10.68 -7.11
N ASP A 27 11.78 10.12 -8.18
CA ASP A 27 10.42 10.38 -8.66
C ASP A 27 9.36 9.43 -8.07
N ASN A 28 9.64 8.86 -6.88
CA ASN A 28 8.73 7.97 -6.16
C ASN A 28 8.28 8.60 -4.84
N ASP A 29 7.06 8.23 -4.43
CA ASP A 29 6.55 8.47 -3.10
C ASP A 29 6.87 7.26 -2.20
N VAL A 30 7.31 7.54 -0.98
CA VAL A 30 7.39 6.56 0.11
C VAL A 30 6.22 6.84 1.03
N MET A 31 5.36 5.85 1.23
CA MET A 31 4.08 6.03 1.90
C MET A 31 3.84 4.98 2.99
N VAL A 32 2.97 5.32 3.94
CA VAL A 32 2.41 4.36 4.90
C VAL A 32 0.90 4.31 4.79
N VAL A 33 0.32 3.14 5.03
CA VAL A 33 -1.12 2.91 4.96
C VAL A 33 -1.53 1.84 5.98
N LYS A 34 -2.82 1.83 6.34
CA LYS A 34 -3.45 0.79 7.15
C LYS A 34 -4.48 0.04 6.33
N PHE A 35 -4.47 -1.28 6.39
CA PHE A 35 -5.39 -2.17 5.70
C PHE A 35 -6.28 -2.86 6.74
N GLN A 36 -7.59 -2.90 6.48
CA GLN A 36 -8.54 -3.70 7.26
C GLN A 36 -9.80 -3.97 6.42
N GLY A 37 -10.29 -5.20 6.45
CA GLY A 37 -11.31 -5.70 5.54
C GLY A 37 -10.72 -6.03 4.17
N GLU A 38 -11.51 -5.84 3.11
CA GLU A 38 -11.12 -6.13 1.73
C GLU A 38 -11.03 -4.84 0.91
N PHE A 39 -9.96 -4.69 0.13
CA PHE A 39 -9.90 -3.68 -0.91
C PHE A 39 -10.63 -4.17 -2.18
N PRO A 40 -11.05 -3.32 -3.12
CA PRO A 40 -11.55 -3.80 -4.40
C PRO A 40 -10.45 -4.51 -5.21
N PHE A 41 -10.85 -5.50 -6.02
CA PHE A 41 -9.96 -5.98 -7.08
C PHE A 41 -9.62 -4.84 -8.03
N HIS A 42 -8.35 -4.71 -8.34
CA HIS A 42 -7.83 -3.67 -9.21
C HIS A 42 -6.55 -4.11 -9.92
N MET A 43 -6.06 -3.28 -10.82
CA MET A 43 -4.87 -3.55 -11.64
C MET A 43 -4.18 -2.23 -12.00
N HIS A 44 -2.85 -2.21 -11.95
CA HIS A 44 -2.04 -1.13 -12.48
C HIS A 44 -1.46 -1.55 -13.83
N ALA A 45 -1.72 -0.80 -14.90
CA ALA A 45 -1.27 -1.16 -16.25
C ALA A 45 0.24 -0.97 -16.45
N ASP A 46 0.80 0.08 -15.84
CA ASP A 46 2.13 0.59 -16.18
C ASP A 46 3.17 0.38 -15.08
N THR A 47 2.73 0.11 -13.85
CA THR A 47 3.58 0.06 -12.65
C THR A 47 3.37 -1.24 -11.88
N ASP A 48 4.46 -1.78 -11.34
CA ASP A 48 4.37 -2.81 -10.31
C ASP A 48 3.88 -2.16 -9.00
N ASP A 49 3.22 -2.94 -8.15
CA ASP A 49 2.76 -2.49 -6.84
C ASP A 49 3.57 -3.16 -5.72
N PHE A 50 3.97 -2.37 -4.72
CA PHE A 50 4.95 -2.75 -3.70
C PHE A 50 4.32 -2.71 -2.30
N PHE A 51 4.44 -3.80 -1.55
CA PHE A 51 3.88 -3.91 -0.20
C PHE A 51 4.88 -4.51 0.78
N LEU A 52 5.35 -3.72 1.74
CA LEU A 52 6.11 -4.24 2.89
C LEU A 52 5.24 -4.18 4.15
N VAL A 53 4.93 -5.33 4.74
CA VAL A 53 4.13 -5.37 5.96
C VAL A 53 5.01 -5.01 7.15
N LEU A 54 4.64 -3.95 7.87
CA LEU A 54 5.33 -3.45 9.05
C LEU A 54 4.79 -4.08 10.33
N GLU A 55 3.47 -4.31 10.39
CA GLU A 55 2.76 -4.89 11.54
C GLU A 55 1.49 -5.59 11.06
N GLY A 56 1.13 -6.71 11.70
CA GLY A 56 -0.04 -7.52 11.32
C GLY A 56 0.25 -8.48 10.17
N GLU A 57 -0.80 -8.86 9.47
CA GLU A 57 -0.77 -9.76 8.32
C GLU A 57 -1.85 -9.34 7.31
N MET A 58 -1.52 -9.43 6.03
CA MET A 58 -2.47 -9.31 4.93
C MET A 58 -2.45 -10.57 4.06
N VAL A 59 -3.50 -10.74 3.28
CA VAL A 59 -3.54 -11.70 2.17
C VAL A 59 -3.65 -10.92 0.86
N MET A 60 -2.80 -11.27 -0.09
CA MET A 60 -2.90 -10.82 -1.47
C MET A 60 -3.64 -11.88 -2.28
N ASP A 61 -4.85 -11.56 -2.71
CA ASP A 61 -5.59 -12.38 -3.67
C ASP A 61 -5.17 -12.01 -5.09
N LEU A 62 -4.86 -13.03 -5.88
CA LEU A 62 -4.69 -13.00 -7.32
C LEU A 62 -5.82 -13.83 -7.96
N GLU A 63 -5.92 -13.86 -9.29
CA GLU A 63 -7.00 -14.57 -9.99
C GLU A 63 -7.14 -16.05 -9.57
N ASP A 64 -6.01 -16.76 -9.43
CA ASP A 64 -5.97 -18.20 -9.12
C ASP A 64 -5.13 -18.55 -7.86
N ALA A 65 -4.73 -17.56 -7.06
CA ALA A 65 -3.83 -17.77 -5.94
C ALA A 65 -4.06 -16.78 -4.80
N GLU A 66 -3.72 -17.20 -3.58
CA GLU A 66 -3.70 -16.35 -2.40
C GLU A 66 -2.33 -16.43 -1.74
N HIS A 67 -1.78 -15.28 -1.34
CA HIS A 67 -0.49 -15.19 -0.68
C HIS A 67 -0.63 -14.44 0.65
N ARG A 68 -0.33 -15.13 1.76
CA ARG A 68 -0.17 -14.47 3.07
C ARG A 68 1.14 -13.71 3.10
N VAL A 69 1.09 -12.51 3.66
CA VAL A 69 2.23 -11.62 3.83
C VAL A 69 2.18 -11.08 5.27
N SER A 70 3.10 -11.55 6.10
CA SER A 70 3.18 -11.20 7.52
C SER A 70 4.22 -10.10 7.77
N ALA A 71 4.23 -9.52 8.97
CA ALA A 71 5.19 -8.48 9.34
C ALA A 71 6.65 -8.86 9.06
N GLY A 72 7.36 -7.97 8.35
CA GLY A 72 8.73 -8.18 7.88
C GLY A 72 8.83 -8.75 6.46
N GLU A 73 7.71 -9.18 5.87
CA GLU A 73 7.66 -9.72 4.51
C GLU A 73 7.26 -8.66 3.47
N LEU A 74 7.82 -8.82 2.28
CA LEU A 74 7.58 -8.00 1.10
C LEU A 74 6.80 -8.81 0.06
N PHE A 75 5.83 -8.17 -0.57
CA PHE A 75 5.17 -8.68 -1.77
C PHE A 75 5.19 -7.63 -2.88
N ILE A 76 5.48 -8.06 -4.11
CA ILE A 76 5.43 -7.21 -5.30
C ILE A 76 4.42 -7.82 -6.27
N VAL A 77 3.43 -7.03 -6.67
CA VAL A 77 2.50 -7.41 -7.73
C VAL A 77 3.01 -6.83 -9.04
N PRO A 78 3.36 -7.66 -10.04
CA PRO A 78 3.77 -7.16 -11.35
C PRO A 78 2.65 -6.36 -12.03
N ARG A 79 3.01 -5.33 -12.79
CA ARG A 79 2.06 -4.58 -13.63
C ARG A 79 1.23 -5.50 -14.51
N GLY A 80 -0.02 -5.13 -14.72
CA GLY A 80 -1.00 -5.89 -15.51
C GLY A 80 -1.61 -7.07 -14.77
N VAL A 81 -1.27 -7.30 -13.49
CA VAL A 81 -1.88 -8.35 -12.67
C VAL A 81 -3.05 -7.78 -11.87
N THR A 82 -4.23 -8.34 -12.09
CA THR A 82 -5.41 -8.07 -11.25
C THR A 82 -5.21 -8.70 -9.87
N HIS A 83 -5.39 -7.90 -8.83
CA HIS A 83 -5.13 -8.32 -7.46
C HIS A 83 -6.02 -7.59 -6.46
N ARG A 84 -6.03 -8.09 -5.22
CA ARG A 84 -6.71 -7.48 -4.08
C ARG A 84 -5.97 -7.77 -2.78
N PRO A 85 -5.46 -6.75 -2.06
CA PRO A 85 -5.07 -6.92 -0.67
C PRO A 85 -6.31 -6.97 0.24
N ARG A 86 -6.25 -7.82 1.27
CA ARG A 86 -7.23 -7.87 2.35
C ARG A 86 -6.57 -8.21 3.66
N ALA A 87 -7.12 -7.73 4.77
CA ALA A 87 -6.60 -7.96 6.10
C ALA A 87 -7.75 -8.15 7.09
N GLU A 88 -7.81 -9.28 7.80
CA GLU A 88 -8.86 -9.56 8.79
C GLU A 88 -8.77 -8.61 9.99
N MET A 89 -7.55 -8.34 10.44
CA MET A 89 -7.21 -7.35 11.47
C MET A 89 -6.42 -6.20 10.85
N GLU A 90 -6.30 -5.06 11.55
CA GLU A 90 -5.51 -3.92 11.07
C GLU A 90 -4.07 -4.37 10.75
N CYS A 91 -3.66 -4.13 9.51
CA CYS A 91 -2.32 -4.39 9.00
C CYS A 91 -1.69 -3.07 8.57
N LYS A 92 -0.45 -2.80 9.01
CA LYS A 92 0.27 -1.56 8.69
C LYS A 92 1.30 -1.85 7.62
N VAL A 93 1.26 -1.10 6.53
CA VAL A 93 2.02 -1.40 5.32
C VAL A 93 2.80 -0.16 4.87
N LEU A 94 4.04 -0.37 4.42
CA LEU A 94 4.82 0.60 3.67
C LEU A 94 4.62 0.34 2.17
N LEU A 95 4.34 1.40 1.43
CA LEU A 95 4.26 1.39 -0.03
C LEU A 95 5.37 2.25 -0.63
N ILE A 96 5.84 1.87 -1.81
CA ILE A 96 6.74 2.69 -2.65
C ILE A 96 6.22 2.62 -4.08
N GLU A 97 5.92 3.76 -4.67
CA GLU A 97 5.38 3.84 -6.03
C GLU A 97 5.87 5.10 -6.75
N PRO A 98 5.86 5.12 -8.10
CA PRO A 98 6.03 6.36 -8.84
C PRO A 98 4.99 7.40 -8.45
N LYS A 99 5.39 8.67 -8.45
CA LYS A 99 4.48 9.79 -8.11
C LYS A 99 3.27 9.83 -9.04
N GLY A 100 2.09 10.06 -8.46
CA GLY A 100 0.84 10.26 -9.19
C GLY A 100 0.14 8.98 -9.63
N VAL A 101 0.64 7.80 -9.24
CA VAL A 101 -0.06 6.53 -9.45
C VAL A 101 -1.35 6.52 -8.60
N PRO A 102 -2.52 6.21 -9.16
CA PRO A 102 -3.74 6.00 -8.38
C PRO A 102 -3.66 4.67 -7.62
N ASN A 103 -4.01 4.62 -6.33
CA ASN A 103 -3.93 3.39 -5.53
C ASN A 103 -4.88 2.26 -6.00
N THR A 104 -5.83 2.56 -6.87
CA THR A 104 -6.75 1.60 -7.51
C THR A 104 -6.41 1.33 -8.97
N GLY A 105 -5.32 1.92 -9.51
CA GLY A 105 -5.05 1.91 -10.96
C GLY A 105 -5.96 2.84 -11.78
N ASP A 106 -6.98 3.46 -11.19
CA ASP A 106 -7.91 4.39 -11.84
C ASP A 106 -7.99 5.73 -11.11
N PRO A 107 -7.62 6.86 -11.75
CA PRO A 107 -7.71 8.19 -11.16
C PRO A 107 -9.11 8.57 -10.63
N ALA A 108 -10.19 8.03 -11.20
CA ALA A 108 -11.56 8.35 -10.78
C ALA A 108 -11.94 7.73 -9.44
N THR A 109 -11.23 6.68 -9.01
CA THR A 109 -11.50 5.95 -7.75
C THR A 109 -10.35 6.06 -6.75
N ALA A 110 -9.32 6.84 -7.07
CA ALA A 110 -8.14 7.00 -6.23
C ALA A 110 -8.46 7.74 -4.93
N ALA A 111 -7.90 7.25 -3.83
CA ALA A 111 -7.89 7.97 -2.57
C ALA A 111 -6.91 9.16 -2.63
N PRO A 112 -7.17 10.27 -1.91
CA PRO A 112 -6.18 11.32 -1.74
C PRO A 112 -4.95 10.77 -1.00
N LYS A 113 -3.77 11.27 -1.35
CA LYS A 113 -2.48 10.88 -0.74
C LYS A 113 -1.88 12.05 0.05
N PRO A 114 -2.43 12.41 1.23
CA PRO A 114 -1.94 13.54 1.99
C PRO A 114 -0.50 13.30 2.45
N ARG A 115 0.28 14.38 2.50
CA ARG A 115 1.65 14.34 3.00
C ARG A 115 1.67 14.66 4.50
N ILE A 116 2.32 13.80 5.28
CA ILE A 116 2.38 13.91 6.76
C ILE A 116 3.80 13.83 7.31
#